data_AF-A0A5B8MDQ2-F1
#
_entry.id   AF-A0A5B8MDQ2-F1
#
_cell.length_a   1.000
_cell.length_b   1.000
_cell.length_c   1.000
_cell.angle_alpha   90.00
_cell.angle_beta   90.00
_cell.angle_gamma   90.00
#
_symmetry.space_group_name_H-M   'P 1'
#
loop_
_entity.id
_entity.type
_entity.pdbx_description
1 polymer ?
#
loop_
_entity_poly.entity_id
_entity_poly.type
_entity_poly.pdbx_seq_one_letter_code
_entity_poly.pdbx_strand_id
1 'polypeptide(L)'
;MREKRLGGGKRSRLVPSVLAFVVCLMVYQTSVTSWGQFMGKAGRYEDMDAEEVQAHVDRTNVEGALGDEAGAELGGLEAEPIAEHEFVDPTQDMEKVLFEEKMRLVDAVLAQRIFEVNVSRVPVLQRLFSEFEKAQKYFVKSLRMGDYDKSCDHYYQDSLSGEFDKEFYNDKEFLYKMKHRNITGDLKEPTCDNNAKYGCCTACKTPQCCLCEYDGKKSIVKDVLSRGNSKLQIEQKVFRGITHWNTKENGDLSDEYRRVVAGLGFEGDEHQMQKLTFVKNFNYMPPEGFLMWHTNKYDNNGVPYRLYLISTDRNGGSSFKYLLPDGKLMSVPDYHGAVRLFKNTRTIGDTGEVSHLWHTVVSQTAHRHSLGFEILPELVVALLDSCDGCWEDVRTLLDEIQSLESDDKSEPLDDPLDVEEEEEELKELENMLAHANENQ
;
A
#
# COMPACT_ATOMS: atom_id res chain seq x y z
N MET A 1 12.57 -22.13 -78.12
CA MET A 1 11.09 -22.23 -78.05
C MET A 1 10.63 -20.93 -77.39
N ARG A 2 9.74 -20.09 -77.98
CA ARG A 2 8.25 -20.21 -78.01
C ARG A 2 7.70 -20.64 -76.63
N GLU A 3 6.73 -20.02 -75.95
CA GLU A 3 5.79 -18.88 -76.16
C GLU A 3 5.23 -18.46 -74.75
N LYS A 4 4.32 -17.50 -74.48
CA LYS A 4 3.43 -16.65 -75.31
C LYS A 4 3.14 -15.28 -74.64
N ARG A 5 2.75 -14.31 -75.48
CA ARG A 5 2.17 -12.96 -75.24
C ARG A 5 0.79 -12.93 -74.53
N LEU A 6 0.54 -11.81 -73.81
CA LEU A 6 -0.67 -10.95 -73.75
C LEU A 6 -1.97 -11.39 -73.04
N GLY A 7 -2.52 -10.43 -72.25
CA GLY A 7 -3.94 -10.34 -71.84
C GLY A 7 -4.13 -9.50 -70.56
N GLY A 8 -4.81 -8.34 -70.50
CA GLY A 8 -5.35 -7.52 -71.60
C GLY A 8 -6.76 -6.95 -71.38
N GLY A 9 -6.98 -6.09 -70.37
CA GLY A 9 -8.21 -5.29 -70.19
C GLY A 9 -8.99 -5.58 -68.90
N LYS A 10 -9.90 -4.70 -68.44
CA LYS A 10 -10.33 -3.37 -68.96
C LYS A 10 -11.14 -2.62 -67.88
N ARG A 11 -10.83 -1.32 -67.64
CA ARG A 11 -11.77 -0.22 -67.22
C ARG A 11 -12.56 -0.40 -65.89
N SER A 12 -12.90 0.62 -65.09
CA SER A 12 -13.00 2.09 -65.31
C SER A 12 -13.23 2.89 -64.01
N ARG A 13 -12.73 4.16 -63.97
CA ARG A 13 -13.26 5.37 -63.25
C ARG A 13 -13.29 5.28 -61.70
N LEU A 14 -13.08 6.34 -60.89
CA LEU A 14 -12.91 7.81 -61.06
C LEU A 14 -11.50 8.23 -60.53
N VAL A 15 -10.77 9.24 -61.02
CA VAL A 15 -10.98 10.71 -61.13
C VAL A 15 -10.86 11.43 -59.76
N PRO A 16 -10.12 12.58 -59.64
CA PRO A 16 -9.18 12.78 -58.53
C PRO A 16 -9.38 14.08 -57.70
N SER A 17 -8.31 14.47 -56.97
CA SER A 17 -8.07 15.74 -56.26
C SER A 17 -8.71 15.85 -54.87
N VAL A 18 -7.93 15.99 -53.78
CA VAL A 18 -7.17 17.18 -53.34
C VAL A 18 -8.09 18.34 -52.98
N LEU A 19 -8.49 18.43 -51.70
CA LEU A 19 -8.56 19.64 -50.85
C LEU A 19 -9.32 19.34 -49.54
N ALA A 20 -8.58 19.13 -48.45
CA ALA A 20 -9.07 19.23 -47.06
C ALA A 20 -7.90 19.40 -46.07
N PHE A 21 -6.95 20.29 -46.39
CA PHE A 21 -6.22 20.99 -45.34
C PHE A 21 -7.21 21.94 -44.64
N VAL A 22 -6.98 22.27 -43.36
CA VAL A 22 -7.86 23.11 -42.51
C VAL A 22 -9.11 22.40 -41.95
N VAL A 23 -8.93 21.45 -41.01
CA VAL A 23 -9.56 21.45 -39.66
C VAL A 23 -8.66 20.64 -38.70
N CYS A 24 -7.61 21.25 -38.15
CA CYS A 24 -6.78 20.59 -37.12
C CYS A 24 -6.19 21.59 -36.09
N LEU A 25 -6.81 22.76 -35.97
CA LEU A 25 -6.34 23.90 -35.18
C LEU A 25 -7.52 24.59 -34.49
N MET A 26 -8.23 23.86 -33.60
CA MET A 26 -9.20 24.45 -32.66
C MET A 26 -9.66 23.54 -31.48
N VAL A 27 -8.90 22.51 -31.12
CA VAL A 27 -9.20 21.66 -29.91
C VAL A 27 -8.04 21.64 -28.90
N TYR A 28 -6.90 22.26 -29.21
CA TYR A 28 -5.69 22.22 -28.37
C TYR A 28 -5.48 23.45 -27.47
N GLN A 29 -6.56 24.18 -27.15
CA GLN A 29 -6.46 25.50 -26.49
C GLN A 29 -7.44 25.73 -25.32
N THR A 30 -8.14 24.70 -24.87
CA THR A 30 -9.04 24.73 -23.69
C THR A 30 -8.59 23.84 -22.52
N SER A 31 -7.55 23.03 -22.69
CA SER A 31 -7.02 22.11 -21.67
C SER A 31 -5.84 22.66 -20.85
N VAL A 32 -5.37 23.89 -21.14
CA VAL A 32 -4.22 24.51 -20.44
C VAL A 32 -4.67 25.49 -19.33
N THR A 33 -5.93 25.93 -19.33
CA THR A 33 -6.44 26.91 -18.35
C THR A 33 -6.93 26.31 -17.04
N SER A 34 -7.31 25.03 -16.97
CA SER A 34 -7.75 24.40 -15.70
C SER A 34 -6.60 24.06 -14.76
N TRP A 35 -5.40 23.74 -15.30
CA TRP A 35 -4.20 23.52 -14.48
C TRP A 35 -3.72 24.79 -13.75
N GLY A 36 -3.96 25.98 -14.33
CA GLY A 36 -3.57 27.25 -13.74
C GLY A 36 -4.34 27.63 -12.47
N GLN A 37 -5.58 27.13 -12.29
CA GLN A 37 -6.37 27.40 -11.08
C GLN A 37 -6.02 26.46 -9.92
N PHE A 38 -5.37 25.32 -10.18
CA PHE A 38 -5.03 24.34 -9.14
C PHE A 38 -3.90 24.81 -8.20
N MET A 39 -2.98 25.65 -8.69
CA MET A 39 -1.87 26.21 -7.90
C MET A 39 -2.29 27.40 -7.00
N GLY A 40 -3.51 27.93 -7.16
CA GLY A 40 -3.94 29.20 -6.56
C GLY A 40 -4.15 29.22 -5.03
N LYS A 41 -4.01 28.07 -4.34
CA LYS A 41 -4.10 27.97 -2.87
C LYS A 41 -2.75 27.71 -2.18
N ALA A 42 -1.65 27.51 -2.92
CA ALA A 42 -0.35 27.18 -2.34
C ALA A 42 0.41 28.40 -1.74
N GLY A 43 0.13 29.61 -2.20
CA GLY A 43 0.80 30.86 -1.78
C GLY A 43 0.39 31.37 -0.40
N ARG A 44 0.40 30.51 0.62
CA ARG A 44 0.16 30.89 2.03
C ARG A 44 1.03 30.15 3.06
N TYR A 45 2.01 29.36 2.61
CA TYR A 45 2.96 28.63 3.45
C TYR A 45 4.41 29.15 3.33
N GLU A 46 4.62 30.32 2.70
CA GLU A 46 5.95 30.81 2.31
C GLU A 46 6.87 31.15 3.50
N ASP A 47 6.30 31.35 4.70
CA ASP A 47 7.01 31.77 5.91
C ASP A 47 6.92 30.77 7.10
N MET A 48 6.25 29.62 6.94
CA MET A 48 5.99 28.69 8.06
C MET A 48 7.17 27.74 8.31
N ASP A 49 7.55 27.57 9.58
CA ASP A 49 8.61 26.64 9.97
C ASP A 49 8.14 25.17 10.11
N ALA A 50 9.06 24.27 10.44
CA ALA A 50 8.76 22.84 10.50
C ALA A 50 7.80 22.45 11.65
N GLU A 51 7.80 23.20 12.76
CA GLU A 51 6.84 22.98 13.86
C GLU A 51 5.47 23.54 13.48
N GLU A 52 5.42 24.70 12.82
CA GLU A 52 4.16 25.27 12.32
C GLU A 52 3.52 24.40 11.21
N VAL A 53 4.31 23.80 10.32
CA VAL A 53 3.80 22.86 9.30
C VAL A 53 3.26 21.58 9.96
N GLN A 54 3.95 21.03 10.96
CA GLN A 54 3.47 19.85 11.69
C GLN A 54 2.18 20.18 12.44
N ALA A 55 2.14 21.29 13.20
CA ALA A 55 0.96 21.76 13.90
C ALA A 55 -0.21 22.13 12.96
N HIS A 56 0.06 22.50 11.71
CA HIS A 56 -0.98 22.71 10.70
C HIS A 56 -1.53 21.39 10.15
N VAL A 57 -0.66 20.40 9.88
CA VAL A 57 -1.07 19.04 9.46
C VAL A 57 -1.91 18.37 10.56
N ASP A 58 -1.49 18.48 11.82
CA ASP A 58 -2.23 17.91 12.95
C ASP A 58 -3.60 18.59 13.10
N ARG A 59 -3.67 19.91 12.88
CA ARG A 59 -4.94 20.67 12.89
C ARG A 59 -5.85 20.31 11.72
N THR A 60 -5.31 20.14 10.50
CA THR A 60 -6.11 19.71 9.34
C THR A 60 -6.50 18.23 9.37
N ASN A 61 -5.78 17.38 10.11
CA ASN A 61 -6.22 16.01 10.40
C ASN A 61 -7.39 15.99 11.40
N VAL A 62 -7.41 16.90 12.38
CA VAL A 62 -8.54 17.08 13.31
C VAL A 62 -9.75 17.71 12.60
N GLU A 63 -9.55 18.79 11.84
CA GLU A 63 -10.62 19.44 11.03
C GLU A 63 -11.10 18.52 9.89
N GLY A 64 -10.25 17.63 9.36
CA GLY A 64 -10.65 16.61 8.39
C GLY A 64 -11.48 15.47 8.98
N ALA A 65 -11.42 15.25 10.31
CA ALA A 65 -12.28 14.33 11.04
C ALA A 65 -13.60 14.98 11.50
N LEU A 66 -13.67 16.31 11.55
CA LEU A 66 -14.84 17.11 11.90
C LEU A 66 -15.28 17.96 10.69
N GLY A 67 -15.96 17.31 9.74
CA GLY A 67 -16.35 17.94 8.47
C GLY A 67 -17.14 19.26 8.62
N ASP A 68 -16.90 20.17 7.66
CA ASP A 68 -17.39 21.56 7.62
C ASP A 68 -18.81 21.77 8.20
N GLU A 69 -18.92 22.74 9.10
CA GLU A 69 -20.14 23.07 9.85
C GLU A 69 -21.34 23.43 8.94
N ALA A 70 -22.31 22.52 8.85
CA ALA A 70 -23.72 22.88 8.75
C ALA A 70 -24.35 22.69 10.14
N GLY A 71 -24.42 23.76 10.92
CA GLY A 71 -24.74 23.70 12.35
C GLY A 71 -26.07 23.00 12.68
N ALA A 72 -25.97 21.96 13.51
CA ALA A 72 -27.08 21.38 14.27
C ALA A 72 -26.58 21.10 15.71
N GLU A 73 -27.47 21.22 16.68
CA GLU A 73 -27.13 21.16 18.11
C GLU A 73 -26.55 19.78 18.50
N LEU A 74 -25.30 19.75 18.96
CA LEU A 74 -24.68 18.55 19.52
C LEU A 74 -25.28 18.24 20.90
N GLY A 75 -26.38 17.48 20.90
CA GLY A 75 -26.71 16.64 22.04
C GLY A 75 -25.61 15.61 22.26
N GLY A 76 -25.29 15.32 23.52
CA GLY A 76 -24.21 14.38 23.87
C GLY A 76 -24.47 12.99 23.31
N LEU A 77 -23.62 12.55 22.38
CA LEU A 77 -23.49 11.15 22.01
C LEU A 77 -22.58 10.50 23.05
N GLU A 78 -23.19 9.80 23.99
CA GLU A 78 -22.49 8.80 24.80
C GLU A 78 -21.95 7.73 23.84
N ALA A 79 -20.71 7.28 24.04
CA ALA A 79 -20.16 6.19 23.23
C ALA A 79 -21.01 4.94 23.47
N GLU A 80 -21.62 4.40 22.41
CA GLU A 80 -22.36 3.15 22.55
C GLU A 80 -21.39 2.04 22.95
N PRO A 81 -21.72 1.22 23.96
CA PRO A 81 -20.87 0.13 24.38
C PRO A 81 -20.65 -0.84 23.22
N ILE A 82 -19.42 -1.36 23.10
CA ILE A 82 -19.09 -2.40 22.12
C ILE A 82 -20.09 -3.56 22.34
N ALA A 83 -21.02 -3.70 21.40
CA ALA A 83 -22.12 -4.65 21.55
C ALA A 83 -21.57 -6.06 21.77
N GLU A 84 -22.08 -6.73 22.79
CA GLU A 84 -21.76 -8.14 23.04
C GLU A 84 -21.95 -8.91 21.73
N HIS A 85 -20.94 -9.69 21.33
CA HIS A 85 -20.93 -10.35 20.04
C HIS A 85 -22.06 -11.40 19.97
N GLU A 86 -23.24 -10.99 19.49
CA GLU A 86 -24.30 -11.93 19.13
C GLU A 86 -23.73 -12.92 18.10
N PHE A 87 -23.81 -14.20 18.48
CA PHE A 87 -23.24 -15.30 17.72
C PHE A 87 -24.00 -15.46 16.40
N VAL A 88 -23.35 -15.13 15.29
CA VAL A 88 -23.94 -15.22 13.95
C VAL A 88 -24.06 -16.69 13.57
N ASP A 89 -25.27 -17.12 13.20
CA ASP A 89 -25.53 -18.50 12.78
C ASP A 89 -24.66 -18.85 11.55
N PRO A 90 -23.73 -19.83 11.63
CA PRO A 90 -22.85 -20.18 10.53
C PRO A 90 -23.60 -20.80 9.33
N THR A 91 -24.87 -21.18 9.51
CA THR A 91 -25.77 -21.66 8.44
C THR A 91 -26.56 -20.54 7.77
N GLN A 92 -26.45 -19.30 8.23
CA GLN A 92 -27.19 -18.17 7.66
C GLN A 92 -26.77 -17.90 6.21
N ASP A 93 -27.77 -17.74 5.36
CA ASP A 93 -27.61 -17.35 3.96
C ASP A 93 -27.13 -15.89 3.85
N MET A 94 -25.91 -15.70 3.35
CA MET A 94 -25.28 -14.38 3.24
C MET A 94 -25.96 -13.46 2.22
N GLU A 95 -26.76 -13.97 1.28
CA GLU A 95 -27.58 -13.11 0.42
C GLU A 95 -28.64 -12.32 1.21
N LYS A 96 -28.99 -12.79 2.41
CA LYS A 96 -30.02 -12.19 3.29
C LYS A 96 -29.45 -11.37 4.45
N VAL A 97 -28.13 -11.36 4.64
CA VAL A 97 -27.47 -10.58 5.69
C VAL A 97 -27.37 -9.12 5.24
N LEU A 98 -27.74 -8.19 6.13
CA LEU A 98 -27.69 -6.74 5.86
C LEU A 98 -26.26 -6.27 5.62
N PHE A 99 -26.10 -5.20 4.84
CA PHE A 99 -24.79 -4.66 4.47
C PHE A 99 -23.93 -4.28 5.69
N GLU A 100 -24.55 -3.69 6.70
CA GLU A 100 -23.91 -3.25 7.94
C GLU A 100 -23.33 -4.44 8.71
N GLU A 101 -24.05 -5.56 8.75
CA GLU A 101 -23.62 -6.79 9.40
C GLU A 101 -22.53 -7.49 8.59
N LYS A 102 -22.64 -7.53 7.26
CA LYS A 102 -21.54 -7.99 6.38
C LYS A 102 -20.26 -7.19 6.61
N MET A 103 -20.37 -5.86 6.73
CA MET A 103 -19.24 -5.00 7.03
C MET A 103 -18.67 -5.23 8.43
N ARG A 104 -19.51 -5.47 9.45
CA ARG A 104 -19.06 -5.83 10.81
C ARG A 104 -18.19 -7.09 10.80
N LEU A 105 -18.62 -8.13 10.08
CA LEU A 105 -17.87 -9.39 9.91
C LEU A 105 -16.54 -9.17 9.19
N VAL A 106 -16.55 -8.41 8.09
CA VAL A 106 -15.33 -8.04 7.36
C VAL A 106 -14.36 -7.26 8.25
N ASP A 107 -14.84 -6.26 8.98
CA ASP A 107 -13.99 -5.42 9.82
C ASP A 107 -13.39 -6.19 11.00
N ALA A 108 -14.14 -7.10 11.62
CA ALA A 108 -13.62 -7.99 12.65
C ALA A 108 -12.47 -8.86 12.12
N VAL A 109 -12.58 -9.45 10.92
CA VAL A 109 -11.45 -10.16 10.28
C VAL A 109 -10.29 -9.21 9.98
N LEU A 110 -10.55 -8.06 9.35
CA LEU A 110 -9.50 -7.16 8.87
C LEU A 110 -8.84 -6.32 9.98
N ALA A 111 -9.40 -6.33 11.20
CA ALA A 111 -8.75 -5.83 12.41
C ALA A 111 -7.62 -6.76 12.89
N GLN A 112 -7.79 -8.08 12.78
CA GLN A 112 -6.81 -9.06 13.29
C GLN A 112 -6.02 -9.79 12.21
N ARG A 113 -6.42 -9.73 10.94
CA ARG A 113 -5.76 -10.43 9.83
C ARG A 113 -5.82 -9.63 8.53
N ILE A 114 -5.20 -10.16 7.48
CA ILE A 114 -5.54 -9.83 6.09
C ILE A 114 -6.42 -10.93 5.52
N PHE A 115 -7.40 -10.58 4.69
CA PHE A 115 -8.15 -11.56 3.93
C PHE A 115 -7.40 -11.88 2.63
N GLU A 116 -7.25 -13.17 2.30
CA GLU A 116 -6.52 -13.62 1.13
C GLU A 116 -7.27 -14.76 0.42
N VAL A 117 -7.45 -14.64 -0.89
CA VAL A 117 -8.13 -15.64 -1.74
C VAL A 117 -7.45 -15.76 -3.10
N ASN A 118 -7.52 -16.92 -3.73
CA ASN A 118 -7.00 -17.09 -5.10
C ASN A 118 -7.96 -16.45 -6.12
N VAL A 119 -7.41 -15.69 -7.07
CA VAL A 119 -8.18 -14.96 -8.10
C VAL A 119 -9.09 -15.85 -8.96
N SER A 120 -8.79 -17.15 -9.07
CA SER A 120 -9.70 -18.12 -9.71
C SER A 120 -11.09 -18.16 -9.06
N ARG A 121 -11.20 -17.91 -7.75
CA ARG A 121 -12.46 -17.83 -6.99
C ARG A 121 -13.15 -16.47 -7.04
N VAL A 122 -12.54 -15.47 -7.69
CA VAL A 122 -13.07 -14.09 -7.78
C VAL A 122 -13.28 -13.70 -9.26
N PRO A 123 -14.36 -14.17 -9.92
CA PRO A 123 -14.58 -14.05 -11.36
C PRO A 123 -14.41 -12.62 -11.90
N VAL A 124 -14.89 -11.62 -11.17
CA VAL A 124 -14.79 -10.20 -11.55
C VAL A 124 -13.34 -9.71 -11.69
N LEU A 125 -12.38 -10.30 -10.96
CA LEU A 125 -10.96 -9.93 -11.01
C LEU A 125 -10.15 -10.73 -12.05
N GLN A 126 -10.66 -11.85 -12.56
CA GLN A 126 -9.88 -12.75 -13.43
C GLN A 126 -9.34 -12.05 -14.69
N ARG A 127 -10.15 -11.17 -15.31
CA ARG A 127 -9.73 -10.43 -16.52
C ARG A 127 -8.63 -9.40 -16.21
N LEU A 128 -8.78 -8.64 -15.14
CA LEU A 128 -7.76 -7.69 -14.65
C LEU A 128 -6.46 -8.42 -14.31
N PHE A 129 -6.55 -9.57 -13.65
CA PHE A 129 -5.38 -10.38 -13.33
C PHE A 129 -4.69 -10.95 -14.57
N SER A 130 -5.44 -11.39 -15.58
CA SER A 130 -4.87 -11.86 -16.85
C SER A 130 -4.16 -10.73 -17.62
N GLU A 131 -4.61 -9.48 -17.51
CA GLU A 131 -3.87 -8.33 -18.06
C GLU A 131 -2.59 -8.05 -17.24
N PHE A 132 -2.71 -8.10 -15.91
CA PHE A 132 -1.60 -7.89 -14.97
C PHE A 132 -0.50 -8.94 -15.11
N GLU A 133 -0.84 -10.21 -15.31
CA GLU A 133 0.10 -11.31 -15.48
C GLU A 133 1.05 -11.08 -16.68
N LYS A 134 0.61 -10.35 -17.71
CA LYS A 134 1.48 -9.98 -18.86
C LYS A 134 2.70 -9.16 -18.42
N ALA A 135 2.69 -8.54 -17.24
CA ALA A 135 3.85 -7.90 -16.65
C ALA A 135 5.02 -8.89 -16.41
N GLN A 136 4.77 -10.20 -16.20
CA GLN A 136 5.82 -11.22 -16.04
C GLN A 136 6.84 -11.26 -17.19
N LYS A 137 6.54 -10.68 -18.36
CA LYS A 137 7.53 -10.44 -19.43
C LYS A 137 8.74 -9.61 -18.97
N TYR A 138 8.64 -8.89 -17.85
CA TYR A 138 9.72 -8.14 -17.22
C TYR A 138 10.57 -8.98 -16.24
N PHE A 139 10.21 -10.24 -15.97
CA PHE A 139 11.01 -11.12 -15.12
C PHE A 139 12.37 -11.44 -15.77
N VAL A 140 13.44 -10.98 -15.11
CA VAL A 140 14.84 -11.19 -15.54
C VAL A 140 15.44 -12.25 -14.63
N LYS A 141 15.41 -13.52 -15.06
CA LYS A 141 15.77 -14.70 -14.24
C LYS A 141 17.16 -14.68 -13.54
N SER A 142 18.06 -13.81 -13.99
CA SER A 142 19.42 -13.64 -13.43
C SER A 142 19.58 -12.39 -12.56
N LEU A 143 18.51 -11.63 -12.31
CA LEU A 143 18.53 -10.39 -11.54
C LEU A 143 18.24 -10.68 -10.07
N ARG A 144 19.21 -10.41 -9.19
CA ARG A 144 19.03 -10.33 -7.73
C ARG A 144 19.38 -8.91 -7.29
N MET A 145 18.56 -8.28 -6.45
CA MET A 145 18.74 -6.85 -6.14
C MET A 145 19.98 -6.56 -5.28
N GLY A 146 20.38 -7.45 -4.36
CA GLY A 146 21.55 -7.24 -3.49
C GLY A 146 22.90 -7.32 -4.22
N ASP A 147 22.93 -7.85 -5.45
CA ASP A 147 24.10 -7.78 -6.33
C ASP A 147 24.35 -6.36 -6.88
N TYR A 148 23.32 -5.50 -6.87
CA TYR A 148 23.31 -4.17 -7.49
C TYR A 148 23.14 -3.01 -6.48
N ASP A 149 22.26 -3.16 -5.49
CA ASP A 149 22.02 -2.18 -4.44
C ASP A 149 22.34 -2.79 -3.07
N LYS A 150 23.47 -2.40 -2.48
CA LYS A 150 23.82 -2.70 -1.08
C LYS A 150 23.57 -1.53 -0.12
N SER A 151 23.12 -0.39 -0.63
CA SER A 151 22.87 0.80 0.19
C SER A 151 21.66 0.62 1.11
N CYS A 152 20.70 -0.18 0.66
CA CYS A 152 19.46 -0.48 1.37
C CYS A 152 19.52 -1.74 2.28
N ASP A 153 20.71 -2.30 2.56
CA ASP A 153 20.76 -3.67 3.11
C ASP A 153 20.24 -3.82 4.53
N HIS A 154 20.45 -2.84 5.41
CA HIS A 154 19.88 -2.87 6.76
C HIS A 154 18.35 -2.93 6.71
N TYR A 155 17.67 -2.03 5.98
CA TYR A 155 16.22 -2.07 5.80
C TYR A 155 15.73 -3.41 5.21
N TYR A 156 16.52 -4.06 4.36
CA TYR A 156 16.21 -5.41 3.87
C TYR A 156 16.34 -6.46 4.99
N GLN A 157 17.41 -6.41 5.80
CA GLN A 157 17.55 -7.28 6.97
C GLN A 157 16.44 -7.05 8.00
N ASP A 158 16.03 -5.81 8.30
CA ASP A 158 14.91 -5.50 9.20
C ASP A 158 13.59 -6.08 8.67
N SER A 159 13.37 -5.97 7.35
CA SER A 159 12.23 -6.59 6.66
C SER A 159 12.27 -8.13 6.71
N LEU A 160 13.44 -8.73 7.00
CA LEU A 160 13.62 -10.17 7.22
C LEU A 160 13.51 -10.56 8.70
N SER A 161 14.20 -9.87 9.60
CA SER A 161 14.39 -10.23 11.02
C SER A 161 13.12 -10.14 11.84
N GLY A 162 12.19 -9.27 11.44
CA GLY A 162 10.99 -8.99 12.22
C GLY A 162 11.21 -7.98 13.35
N GLU A 163 12.44 -7.50 13.51
CA GLU A 163 12.73 -6.32 14.32
C GLU A 163 12.13 -5.09 13.61
N PHE A 164 11.33 -4.30 14.34
CA PHE A 164 10.65 -3.13 13.80
C PHE A 164 10.77 -1.95 14.76
N ASP A 165 11.55 -0.96 14.35
CA ASP A 165 11.64 0.34 15.04
C ASP A 165 10.60 1.32 14.46
N LYS A 166 9.47 1.43 15.15
CA LYS A 166 8.34 2.28 14.74
C LYS A 166 8.72 3.75 14.59
N GLU A 167 9.60 4.26 15.45
CA GLU A 167 10.00 5.67 15.46
C GLU A 167 10.90 5.96 14.26
N PHE A 168 11.95 5.15 14.09
CA PHE A 168 12.86 5.23 12.94
C PHE A 168 12.11 5.13 11.60
N TYR A 169 11.18 4.17 11.47
CA TYR A 169 10.42 3.99 10.23
C TYR A 169 9.39 5.09 9.99
N ASN A 170 8.79 5.67 11.04
CA ASN A 170 7.93 6.84 10.91
C ASN A 170 8.70 8.05 10.36
N ASP A 171 9.91 8.29 10.87
CA ASP A 171 10.82 9.32 10.35
C ASP A 171 11.21 9.07 8.89
N LYS A 172 11.55 7.82 8.52
CA LYS A 172 11.89 7.50 7.11
C LYS A 172 10.70 7.70 6.18
N GLU A 173 9.50 7.30 6.58
CA GLU A 173 8.30 7.49 5.77
C GLU A 173 8.01 8.98 5.57
N PHE A 174 8.06 9.79 6.64
CA PHE A 174 7.85 11.24 6.57
C PHE A 174 8.87 11.94 5.65
N LEU A 175 10.17 11.64 5.83
CA LEU A 175 11.23 12.20 5.00
C LEU A 175 11.02 11.87 3.51
N TYR A 176 10.69 10.61 3.20
CA TYR A 176 10.47 10.13 1.84
C TYR A 176 9.20 10.69 1.19
N LYS A 177 8.05 10.62 1.87
CA LYS A 177 6.73 10.93 1.30
C LYS A 177 6.41 12.43 1.30
N MET A 178 6.81 13.15 2.35
CA MET A 178 6.48 14.58 2.54
C MET A 178 7.67 15.46 2.20
N LYS A 179 8.78 15.35 2.95
CA LYS A 179 9.89 16.31 2.86
C LYS A 179 10.56 16.31 1.49
N HIS A 180 10.94 15.14 0.98
CA HIS A 180 11.64 15.04 -0.30
C HIS A 180 10.73 15.31 -1.52
N ARG A 181 9.43 15.04 -1.40
CA ARG A 181 8.44 15.29 -2.47
C ARG A 181 8.16 16.79 -2.67
N ASN A 182 8.20 17.57 -1.60
CA ASN A 182 7.93 19.02 -1.66
C ASN A 182 9.15 19.83 -2.13
N ILE A 183 10.38 19.35 -1.93
CA ILE A 183 11.62 20.06 -2.31
C ILE A 183 11.82 20.17 -3.84
N THR A 184 11.13 19.35 -4.65
CA THR A 184 11.27 19.40 -6.13
C THR A 184 10.50 20.53 -6.83
N GLY A 185 9.96 21.51 -6.08
CA GLY A 185 9.21 22.65 -6.65
C GLY A 185 10.07 23.70 -7.37
N ASP A 186 11.21 24.11 -6.79
CA ASP A 186 11.81 25.43 -7.10
C ASP A 186 13.23 25.45 -7.68
N LEU A 187 13.93 24.32 -7.77
CA LEU A 187 15.31 24.29 -8.29
C LEU A 187 15.37 24.01 -9.79
N LYS A 188 15.87 24.98 -10.57
CA LYS A 188 15.83 24.96 -12.04
C LYS A 188 16.76 23.94 -12.73
N GLU A 189 17.96 23.65 -12.20
CA GLU A 189 18.88 22.63 -12.75
C GLU A 189 19.78 22.02 -11.64
N PRO A 190 20.13 20.71 -11.70
CA PRO A 190 21.04 20.06 -10.76
C PRO A 190 22.44 19.75 -11.34
N THR A 191 23.50 19.89 -10.52
CA THR A 191 24.89 19.56 -10.89
C THR A 191 25.51 18.60 -9.87
N CYS A 192 25.90 17.38 -10.29
CA CYS A 192 26.54 16.36 -9.42
C CYS A 192 28.01 16.12 -9.79
N ASP A 193 28.87 15.95 -8.79
CA ASP A 193 30.29 15.59 -8.95
C ASP A 193 30.49 14.07 -9.01
N ASN A 194 30.74 13.57 -10.22
CA ASN A 194 30.89 12.16 -10.51
C ASN A 194 32.20 11.52 -9.98
N ASN A 195 33.08 12.29 -9.31
CA ASN A 195 34.41 11.80 -8.88
C ASN A 195 34.50 11.41 -7.40
N ALA A 196 33.41 11.54 -6.63
CA ALA A 196 33.40 11.22 -5.21
C ALA A 196 33.47 9.70 -4.92
N LYS A 197 34.34 9.29 -4.00
CA LYS A 197 34.62 7.87 -3.65
C LYS A 197 33.38 7.06 -3.22
N TYR A 198 32.31 7.72 -2.76
CA TYR A 198 31.08 7.09 -2.26
C TYR A 198 29.81 7.66 -2.92
N GLY A 199 29.90 8.23 -4.13
CA GLY A 199 28.76 8.81 -4.84
C GLY A 199 28.27 10.17 -4.28
N CYS A 200 27.33 10.80 -4.98
CA CYS A 200 26.89 12.19 -4.74
C CYS A 200 26.03 12.41 -3.46
N CYS A 201 25.81 11.40 -2.61
CA CYS A 201 24.62 11.35 -1.73
C CYS A 201 24.86 11.28 -0.19
N THR A 202 26.07 11.53 0.33
CA THR A 202 26.35 11.42 1.79
C THR A 202 27.18 12.53 2.46
N ALA A 203 27.60 13.60 1.78
CA ALA A 203 28.46 14.62 2.42
C ALA A 203 28.24 16.07 1.94
N CYS A 204 27.21 16.76 2.46
CA CYS A 204 27.16 18.24 2.48
C CYS A 204 26.56 18.78 3.77
N LYS A 205 27.14 19.88 4.28
CA LYS A 205 26.62 20.69 5.40
C LYS A 205 25.99 22.00 4.90
N THR A 206 25.40 22.00 3.70
CA THR A 206 24.77 23.16 3.06
C THR A 206 23.57 22.73 2.19
N PRO A 207 22.58 23.61 1.92
CA PRO A 207 21.20 23.20 1.61
C PRO A 207 20.94 22.66 0.19
N GLN A 208 21.97 22.42 -0.61
CA GLN A 208 21.85 21.97 -2.01
C GLN A 208 22.71 20.73 -2.27
N CYS A 209 22.62 19.74 -1.37
CA CYS A 209 23.14 18.41 -1.65
C CYS A 209 22.24 17.74 -2.70
N CYS A 210 22.86 17.29 -3.79
CA CYS A 210 22.25 16.65 -4.96
C CYS A 210 20.96 15.85 -4.66
N LEU A 211 19.91 16.14 -5.43
CA LEU A 211 18.80 15.20 -5.61
C LEU A 211 19.40 13.86 -6.07
N CYS A 212 19.30 12.83 -5.23
CA CYS A 212 19.73 11.48 -5.57
C CYS A 212 18.77 10.93 -6.65
N GLU A 213 19.13 11.09 -7.92
CA GLU A 213 18.30 10.72 -9.07
C GLU A 213 18.13 9.19 -9.23
N TYR A 214 17.24 8.60 -8.44
CA TYR A 214 16.45 7.46 -8.91
C TYR A 214 15.06 7.35 -8.26
N ASP A 215 14.10 8.05 -8.84
CA ASP A 215 12.65 7.98 -8.59
C ASP A 215 11.93 7.04 -9.58
N GLY A 216 12.67 6.13 -10.24
CA GLY A 216 12.16 5.26 -11.31
C GLY A 216 12.22 5.86 -12.73
N LYS A 217 12.76 7.07 -12.93
CA LYS A 217 12.82 7.72 -14.27
C LYS A 217 13.85 7.13 -15.27
N LYS A 218 14.86 6.36 -14.85
CA LYS A 218 15.82 5.69 -15.79
C LYS A 218 15.26 4.33 -16.23
N SER A 219 15.32 4.04 -17.52
CA SER A 219 14.67 2.87 -18.13
C SER A 219 15.62 1.68 -18.13
N ILE A 220 15.37 0.71 -17.25
CA ILE A 220 16.23 -0.49 -17.12
C ILE A 220 16.39 -1.24 -18.45
N VAL A 221 15.38 -1.25 -19.32
CA VAL A 221 15.49 -1.84 -20.67
C VAL A 221 16.52 -1.11 -21.54
N LYS A 222 16.51 0.23 -21.54
CA LYS A 222 17.35 1.09 -22.39
C LYS A 222 18.76 1.34 -21.81
N ASP A 223 18.85 1.38 -20.49
CA ASP A 223 20.02 1.87 -19.76
C ASP A 223 20.83 0.74 -19.11
N VAL A 224 20.22 -0.43 -18.87
CA VAL A 224 20.86 -1.60 -18.24
C VAL A 224 20.90 -2.80 -19.20
N LEU A 225 19.74 -3.28 -19.66
CA LEU A 225 19.63 -4.52 -20.43
C LEU A 225 20.23 -4.42 -21.85
N SER A 226 20.08 -3.27 -22.52
CA SER A 226 20.64 -3.07 -23.87
C SER A 226 22.11 -2.60 -23.91
N ARG A 227 22.76 -2.35 -22.77
CA ARG A 227 24.15 -1.82 -22.73
C ARG A 227 25.22 -2.80 -22.28
N GLY A 228 24.84 -3.91 -21.62
CA GLY A 228 25.76 -4.99 -21.24
C GLY A 228 26.80 -4.60 -20.18
N ASN A 229 26.62 -5.08 -18.95
CA ASN A 229 27.58 -5.01 -17.84
C ASN A 229 27.90 -3.62 -17.27
N SER A 230 27.12 -2.57 -17.55
CA SER A 230 27.13 -1.37 -16.71
C SER A 230 26.60 -1.72 -15.32
N LYS A 231 27.44 -1.59 -14.28
CA LYS A 231 27.03 -1.84 -12.89
C LYS A 231 25.88 -0.90 -12.54
N LEU A 232 24.70 -1.49 -12.35
CA LEU A 232 23.52 -0.79 -11.87
C LEU A 232 23.75 -0.43 -10.39
N GLN A 233 24.19 0.79 -10.13
CA GLN A 233 24.12 1.37 -8.78
C GLN A 233 22.76 2.06 -8.66
N ILE A 234 21.79 1.31 -8.13
CA ILE A 234 20.56 1.89 -7.60
C ILE A 234 20.88 2.27 -6.15
N GLU A 235 20.77 3.56 -5.81
CA GLU A 235 20.78 4.04 -4.42
C GLU A 235 19.33 4.32 -3.99
N GLN A 236 18.46 3.32 -4.10
CA GLN A 236 17.15 3.42 -3.46
C GLN A 236 17.36 3.31 -1.95
N LYS A 237 16.67 4.15 -1.17
CA LYS A 237 16.79 4.20 0.31
C LYS A 237 15.60 3.59 1.06
N VAL A 238 14.59 3.12 0.34
CA VAL A 238 13.29 2.70 0.91
C VAL A 238 12.68 1.47 0.21
N PHE A 239 13.25 1.04 -0.91
CA PHE A 239 12.69 0.05 -1.83
C PHE A 239 13.87 -0.62 -2.55
N ARG A 240 13.72 -1.87 -2.96
CA ARG A 240 14.59 -2.53 -3.95
C ARG A 240 13.69 -3.13 -5.01
N GLY A 241 13.56 -2.43 -6.12
CA GLY A 241 12.78 -2.93 -7.25
C GLY A 241 12.53 -1.87 -8.31
N ILE A 242 11.52 -2.15 -9.14
CA ILE A 242 11.20 -1.40 -10.35
C ILE A 242 9.72 -1.01 -10.29
N THR A 243 9.42 0.28 -10.36
CA THR A 243 8.04 0.79 -10.43
C THR A 243 7.61 0.90 -11.90
N HIS A 244 6.33 0.62 -12.19
CA HIS A 244 5.78 0.64 -13.55
C HIS A 244 4.85 1.83 -13.82
N TRP A 245 4.96 2.91 -13.03
CA TRP A 245 4.00 4.03 -13.05
C TRP A 245 3.80 4.69 -14.42
N ASN A 246 4.85 4.83 -15.24
CA ASN A 246 4.78 5.49 -16.55
C ASN A 246 4.72 4.50 -17.74
N THR A 247 4.18 3.30 -17.52
CA THR A 247 4.01 2.27 -18.58
C THR A 247 2.63 2.37 -19.24
N LYS A 248 2.49 1.86 -20.48
CA LYS A 248 1.16 1.75 -21.13
C LYS A 248 0.28 0.78 -20.35
N GLU A 249 0.90 -0.29 -19.87
CA GLU A 249 0.32 -1.34 -19.04
C GLU A 249 -0.37 -0.77 -17.80
N ASN A 250 0.14 0.30 -17.19
CA ASN A 250 -0.56 0.98 -16.09
C ASN A 250 -1.94 1.52 -16.53
N GLY A 251 -2.01 2.22 -17.68
CA GLY A 251 -3.28 2.70 -18.23
C GLY A 251 -4.24 1.56 -18.57
N ASP A 252 -3.74 0.51 -19.22
CA ASP A 252 -4.54 -0.68 -19.54
C ASP A 252 -5.11 -1.34 -18.25
N LEU A 253 -4.34 -1.39 -17.16
CA LEU A 253 -4.76 -1.93 -15.86
C LEU A 253 -5.77 -1.05 -15.11
N SER A 254 -5.61 0.28 -15.18
CA SER A 254 -6.60 1.25 -14.68
C SER A 254 -7.95 1.05 -15.39
N ASP A 255 -7.93 0.91 -16.72
CA ASP A 255 -9.13 0.70 -17.52
C ASP A 255 -9.79 -0.67 -17.27
N GLU A 256 -9.01 -1.70 -16.94
CA GLU A 256 -9.56 -3.00 -16.53
C GLU A 256 -10.15 -2.95 -15.12
N TYR A 257 -9.50 -2.31 -14.13
CA TYR A 257 -10.07 -2.17 -12.79
C TYR A 257 -11.30 -1.24 -12.77
N ARG A 258 -11.38 -0.24 -13.66
CA ARG A 258 -12.63 0.53 -13.90
C ARG A 258 -13.80 -0.38 -14.24
N ARG A 259 -13.60 -1.44 -15.03
CA ARG A 259 -14.65 -2.42 -15.38
C ARG A 259 -15.03 -3.26 -14.17
N VAL A 260 -14.07 -3.60 -13.30
CA VAL A 260 -14.34 -4.30 -12.02
C VAL A 260 -15.22 -3.43 -11.14
N VAL A 261 -14.80 -2.18 -10.87
CA VAL A 261 -15.52 -1.22 -10.01
C VAL A 261 -16.95 -0.98 -10.52
N ALA A 262 -17.13 -0.79 -11.83
CA ALA A 262 -18.46 -0.67 -12.43
C ALA A 262 -19.28 -1.98 -12.38
N GLY A 263 -18.63 -3.14 -12.55
CA GLY A 263 -19.26 -4.46 -12.46
C GLY A 263 -19.69 -4.85 -11.04
N LEU A 264 -19.06 -4.25 -10.02
CA LEU A 264 -19.42 -4.33 -8.61
C LEU A 264 -20.52 -3.32 -8.20
N GLY A 265 -21.06 -2.55 -9.16
CA GLY A 265 -22.20 -1.65 -8.91
C GLY A 265 -21.83 -0.26 -8.40
N PHE A 266 -20.60 0.22 -8.59
CA PHE A 266 -20.24 1.59 -8.21
C PHE A 266 -20.97 2.65 -9.07
N GLU A 267 -21.76 3.52 -8.43
CA GLU A 267 -22.56 4.57 -9.09
C GLU A 267 -21.97 6.00 -8.98
N GLY A 268 -20.74 6.14 -8.46
CA GLY A 268 -20.10 7.45 -8.28
C GLY A 268 -19.70 8.14 -9.60
N ASP A 269 -19.37 9.42 -9.51
CA ASP A 269 -19.04 10.24 -10.67
C ASP A 269 -17.67 9.89 -11.29
N GLU A 270 -17.38 10.48 -12.46
CA GLU A 270 -16.13 10.26 -13.20
C GLU A 270 -14.87 10.65 -12.40
N HIS A 271 -14.96 11.63 -11.49
CA HIS A 271 -13.85 12.06 -10.65
C HIS A 271 -13.60 11.08 -9.49
N GLN A 272 -14.66 10.57 -8.87
CA GLN A 272 -14.59 9.49 -7.88
C GLN A 272 -14.06 8.20 -8.53
N MET A 273 -14.57 7.83 -9.71
CA MET A 273 -14.09 6.70 -10.49
C MET A 273 -12.59 6.83 -10.78
N GLN A 274 -12.12 7.96 -11.31
CA GLN A 274 -10.69 8.18 -11.59
C GLN A 274 -9.80 8.05 -10.35
N LYS A 275 -10.27 8.49 -9.16
CA LYS A 275 -9.55 8.32 -7.90
C LYS A 275 -9.42 6.86 -7.50
N LEU A 276 -10.51 6.10 -7.55
CA LEU A 276 -10.54 4.67 -7.20
C LEU A 276 -9.75 3.82 -8.19
N THR A 277 -9.82 4.14 -9.50
CA THR A 277 -9.15 3.35 -10.53
C THR A 277 -7.66 3.64 -10.69
N PHE A 278 -7.14 4.63 -9.94
CA PHE A 278 -5.71 4.93 -9.94
C PHE A 278 -4.90 3.74 -9.42
N VAL A 279 -4.09 3.17 -10.31
CA VAL A 279 -3.18 2.06 -10.02
C VAL A 279 -2.12 2.48 -9.00
N LYS A 280 -2.07 1.76 -7.88
CA LYS A 280 -1.07 1.91 -6.82
C LYS A 280 -0.15 0.68 -6.81
N ASN A 281 1.07 0.85 -6.33
CA ASN A 281 2.04 -0.24 -6.09
C ASN A 281 2.24 -1.26 -7.23
N PHE A 282 2.07 -0.83 -8.49
CA PHE A 282 2.43 -1.62 -9.68
C PHE A 282 3.95 -1.71 -9.81
N ASN A 283 4.50 -2.71 -9.14
CA ASN A 283 5.91 -2.85 -8.85
C ASN A 283 6.41 -4.25 -9.23
N TYR A 284 7.68 -4.34 -9.58
CA TYR A 284 8.43 -5.58 -9.76
C TYR A 284 9.57 -5.63 -8.74
N MET A 285 9.58 -6.68 -7.93
CA MET A 285 10.63 -7.03 -6.98
C MET A 285 11.27 -8.34 -7.45
N PRO A 286 12.51 -8.30 -8.00
CA PRO A 286 13.31 -9.51 -8.17
C PRO A 286 13.67 -10.13 -6.80
N PRO A 287 14.35 -11.29 -6.76
CA PRO A 287 14.97 -11.79 -5.54
C PRO A 287 15.85 -10.72 -4.85
N GLU A 288 15.81 -10.69 -3.51
CA GLU A 288 16.33 -9.63 -2.62
C GLU A 288 15.68 -8.25 -2.82
N GLY A 289 14.61 -8.15 -3.61
CA GLY A 289 13.76 -6.98 -3.70
C GLY A 289 12.88 -6.86 -2.46
N PHE A 290 12.59 -5.64 -2.03
CA PHE A 290 11.69 -5.37 -0.90
C PHE A 290 11.12 -3.95 -0.98
N LEU A 291 10.15 -3.64 -0.11
CA LEU A 291 9.74 -2.29 0.23
C LEU A 291 9.83 -2.17 1.75
N MET A 292 10.53 -1.16 2.27
CA MET A 292 10.79 -1.01 3.69
C MET A 292 9.50 -0.98 4.53
N TRP A 293 9.62 -1.12 5.85
CA TRP A 293 8.48 -0.87 6.74
C TRP A 293 7.91 0.53 6.52
N HIS A 294 6.61 0.58 6.21
CA HIS A 294 5.87 1.81 5.91
C HIS A 294 4.39 1.63 6.28
N THR A 295 3.67 2.73 6.34
CA THR A 295 2.21 2.76 6.23
C THR A 295 1.82 3.19 4.81
N ASN A 296 0.52 3.23 4.46
CA ASN A 296 0.07 3.99 3.29
C ASN A 296 -0.68 5.27 3.72
N LYS A 297 -0.22 6.00 4.75
CA LYS A 297 -0.96 7.15 5.28
C LYS A 297 -0.95 8.36 4.34
N TYR A 298 0.15 8.59 3.63
CA TYR A 298 0.32 9.73 2.70
C TYR A 298 -0.21 9.49 1.28
N ASP A 299 -0.67 8.27 1.00
CA ASP A 299 -1.14 7.82 -0.31
C ASP A 299 -2.51 7.12 -0.21
N ASN A 300 -3.24 7.36 0.88
CA ASN A 300 -4.63 7.02 1.03
C ASN A 300 -5.54 8.20 0.64
N ASN A 301 -6.41 8.03 -0.37
CA ASN A 301 -7.39 9.05 -0.77
C ASN A 301 -8.62 9.08 0.16
N GLY A 302 -8.44 8.87 1.47
CA GLY A 302 -9.53 8.72 2.45
C GLY A 302 -10.26 7.37 2.42
N VAL A 303 -9.71 6.35 1.73
CA VAL A 303 -10.34 5.03 1.56
C VAL A 303 -9.70 4.00 2.51
N PRO A 304 -10.41 3.47 3.52
CA PRO A 304 -9.77 2.66 4.56
C PRO A 304 -9.24 1.30 4.07
N TYR A 305 -9.69 0.76 2.94
CA TYR A 305 -9.29 -0.57 2.44
C TYR A 305 -8.40 -0.54 1.19
N ARG A 306 -7.57 -1.58 1.08
CA ARG A 306 -6.67 -1.83 -0.06
C ARG A 306 -6.96 -3.20 -0.66
N LEU A 307 -7.01 -3.27 -1.98
CA LEU A 307 -7.08 -4.52 -2.75
C LEU A 307 -5.77 -4.72 -3.52
N TYR A 308 -5.01 -5.78 -3.23
CA TYR A 308 -3.75 -6.11 -3.91
C TYR A 308 -3.88 -7.41 -4.72
N LEU A 309 -3.28 -7.44 -5.91
CA LEU A 309 -3.09 -8.61 -6.76
C LEU A 309 -1.61 -8.96 -6.84
N ILE A 310 -1.27 -10.24 -6.62
CA ILE A 310 0.11 -10.73 -6.59
C ILE A 310 0.37 -11.75 -7.70
N SER A 311 1.45 -11.54 -8.46
CA SER A 311 1.94 -12.48 -9.47
C SER A 311 3.41 -12.78 -9.19
N THR A 312 3.69 -14.00 -8.75
CA THR A 312 5.06 -14.50 -8.49
C THR A 312 5.43 -15.65 -9.42
N ASP A 313 6.72 -15.86 -9.69
CA ASP A 313 7.24 -17.06 -10.35
C ASP A 313 7.45 -18.24 -9.37
N ARG A 314 7.38 -17.97 -8.05
CA ARG A 314 7.61 -18.94 -6.98
C ARG A 314 6.75 -18.62 -5.76
N ASN A 315 5.77 -19.48 -5.49
CA ASN A 315 4.98 -19.43 -4.25
C ASN A 315 5.90 -19.59 -3.02
N GLY A 316 5.65 -18.80 -1.98
CA GLY A 316 6.47 -18.72 -0.76
C GLY A 316 7.87 -18.11 -0.94
N GLY A 317 8.26 -17.71 -2.16
CA GLY A 317 9.54 -17.05 -2.42
C GLY A 317 9.54 -15.55 -2.08
N SER A 318 8.37 -14.99 -1.77
CA SER A 318 8.17 -13.64 -1.25
C SER A 318 7.07 -13.63 -0.19
N SER A 319 6.96 -12.57 0.60
CA SER A 319 5.93 -12.40 1.62
C SER A 319 5.53 -10.94 1.83
N PHE A 320 4.31 -10.75 2.33
CA PHE A 320 3.84 -9.51 2.93
C PHE A 320 3.82 -9.69 4.44
N LYS A 321 4.48 -8.77 5.16
CA LYS A 321 4.51 -8.77 6.62
C LYS A 321 3.84 -7.52 7.14
N TYR A 322 3.15 -7.63 8.26
CA TYR A 322 2.44 -6.52 8.89
C TYR A 322 2.40 -6.68 10.40
N LEU A 323 2.14 -5.58 11.10
CA LEU A 323 2.00 -5.57 12.54
C LEU A 323 0.55 -5.35 12.93
N LEU A 324 0.08 -6.14 13.89
CA LEU A 324 -1.20 -5.98 14.54
C LEU A 324 -1.13 -4.93 15.67
N PRO A 325 -2.27 -4.49 16.23
CA PRO A 325 -2.31 -3.41 17.22
C PRO A 325 -1.64 -3.79 18.55
N ASP A 326 -1.66 -5.08 18.87
CA ASP A 326 -0.94 -5.74 19.97
C ASP A 326 0.59 -5.82 19.74
N GLY A 327 1.10 -5.36 18.59
CA GLY A 327 2.50 -5.46 18.19
C GLY A 327 2.89 -6.81 17.58
N LYS A 328 1.96 -7.76 17.41
CA LYS A 328 2.25 -9.08 16.86
C LYS A 328 2.62 -8.99 15.38
N LEU A 329 3.79 -9.52 15.05
CA LEU A 329 4.27 -9.63 13.68
C LEU A 329 3.59 -10.78 12.95
N MET A 330 2.85 -10.44 11.90
CA MET A 330 2.24 -11.38 10.97
C MET A 330 3.05 -11.43 9.66
N SER A 331 3.22 -12.62 9.10
CA SER A 331 3.99 -12.84 7.87
C SER A 331 3.25 -13.81 6.95
N VAL A 332 2.69 -13.29 5.85
CA VAL A 332 1.88 -14.07 4.91
C VAL A 332 2.69 -14.34 3.63
N PRO A 333 3.02 -15.62 3.34
CA PRO A 333 3.73 -16.00 2.12
C PRO A 333 2.90 -15.65 0.87
N ASP A 334 3.56 -15.11 -0.15
CA ASP A 334 2.91 -14.80 -1.43
C ASP A 334 2.76 -16.05 -2.29
N TYR A 335 1.64 -16.14 -3.02
CA TYR A 335 1.47 -17.09 -4.11
C TYR A 335 0.95 -16.42 -5.38
N HIS A 336 1.16 -17.08 -6.52
CA HIS A 336 0.70 -16.59 -7.80
C HIS A 336 -0.83 -16.60 -7.88
N GLY A 337 -1.43 -15.45 -8.15
CA GLY A 337 -2.88 -15.29 -8.17
C GLY A 337 -3.48 -14.94 -6.81
N ALA A 338 -2.69 -14.57 -5.81
CA ALA A 338 -3.23 -14.08 -4.54
C ALA A 338 -3.93 -12.72 -4.73
N VAL A 339 -5.18 -12.66 -4.30
CA VAL A 339 -5.97 -11.45 -4.06
C VAL A 339 -5.94 -11.18 -2.57
N ARG A 340 -5.50 -9.99 -2.16
CA ARG A 340 -5.45 -9.59 -0.74
C ARG A 340 -6.29 -8.36 -0.49
N LEU A 341 -7.07 -8.43 0.58
CA LEU A 341 -7.84 -7.32 1.12
C LEU A 341 -7.34 -7.02 2.53
N PHE A 342 -7.06 -5.75 2.82
CA PHE A 342 -6.66 -5.32 4.15
C PHE A 342 -7.11 -3.89 4.47
N LYS A 343 -7.32 -3.62 5.76
CA LYS A 343 -7.67 -2.30 6.27
C LYS A 343 -6.40 -1.51 6.62
N ASN A 344 -6.14 -0.44 5.87
CA ASN A 344 -4.97 0.43 5.98
C ASN A 344 -5.11 1.48 7.09
N THR A 345 -6.33 1.80 7.50
CA THR A 345 -6.65 2.83 8.51
C THR A 345 -7.58 2.22 9.57
N ARG A 346 -7.20 2.29 10.84
CA ARG A 346 -7.90 1.66 11.97
C ARG A 346 -8.09 2.66 13.11
N THR A 347 -9.30 2.73 13.65
CA THR A 347 -9.61 3.52 14.86
C THR A 347 -9.17 2.74 16.10
N ILE A 348 -8.44 3.37 17.02
CA ILE A 348 -7.98 2.75 18.28
C ILE A 348 -9.08 2.91 19.35
N GLY A 349 -9.97 1.92 19.45
CA GLY A 349 -10.97 1.83 20.52
C GLY A 349 -11.74 3.14 20.77
N ASP A 350 -11.93 3.47 22.05
CA ASP A 350 -12.74 4.60 22.51
C ASP A 350 -12.08 5.98 22.31
N THR A 351 -10.77 6.05 22.02
CA THR A 351 -10.09 7.34 21.85
C THR A 351 -10.40 8.00 20.51
N GLY A 352 -10.91 7.25 19.55
CA GLY A 352 -11.12 7.71 18.17
C GLY A 352 -9.81 7.90 17.38
N GLU A 353 -8.64 7.62 17.97
CA GLU A 353 -7.35 7.87 17.32
C GLU A 353 -7.17 7.02 16.06
N VAL A 354 -6.64 7.64 15.01
CA VAL A 354 -6.42 6.98 13.73
C VAL A 354 -5.02 6.39 13.66
N SER A 355 -4.94 5.06 13.66
CA SER A 355 -3.73 4.29 13.37
C SER A 355 -3.71 3.79 11.93
N HIS A 356 -2.51 3.44 11.46
CA HIS A 356 -2.31 2.87 10.13
C HIS A 356 -1.58 1.54 10.19
N LEU A 357 -1.89 0.65 9.24
CA LEU A 357 -1.25 -0.66 9.15
C LEU A 357 0.22 -0.50 8.77
N TRP A 358 1.11 -0.79 9.72
CA TRP A 358 2.54 -0.95 9.45
C TRP A 358 2.78 -2.26 8.72
N HIS A 359 3.44 -2.18 7.56
CA HIS A 359 3.71 -3.34 6.72
C HIS A 359 5.00 -3.18 5.90
N THR A 360 5.55 -4.32 5.49
CA THR A 360 6.68 -4.46 4.56
C THR A 360 6.38 -5.57 3.57
N VAL A 361 7.08 -5.55 2.44
CA VAL A 361 7.04 -6.63 1.45
C VAL A 361 8.48 -7.04 1.17
N VAL A 362 8.75 -8.34 1.20
CA VAL A 362 10.09 -8.87 0.91
C VAL A 362 10.03 -10.03 -0.08
N SER A 363 10.86 -9.98 -1.11
CA SER A 363 10.98 -10.99 -2.15
C SER A 363 12.32 -11.70 -2.04
N GLN A 364 12.42 -12.67 -1.13
CA GLN A 364 13.68 -13.35 -0.82
C GLN A 364 14.26 -14.11 -2.01
N THR A 365 13.42 -14.91 -2.69
CA THR A 365 13.87 -15.83 -3.75
C THR A 365 12.96 -15.87 -4.98
N ALA A 366 11.86 -15.10 -4.99
CA ALA A 366 10.94 -14.98 -6.11
C ALA A 366 11.19 -13.74 -6.97
N HIS A 367 10.80 -13.82 -8.23
CA HIS A 367 10.40 -12.66 -9.02
C HIS A 367 8.93 -12.38 -8.76
N ARG A 368 8.63 -11.21 -8.18
CA ARG A 368 7.31 -10.82 -7.68
C ARG A 368 6.85 -9.54 -8.35
N HIS A 369 5.67 -9.56 -8.97
CA HIS A 369 4.88 -8.38 -9.23
C HIS A 369 3.80 -8.19 -8.15
N SER A 370 3.53 -6.94 -7.79
CA SER A 370 2.27 -6.53 -7.17
C SER A 370 1.57 -5.49 -8.03
N LEU A 371 0.26 -5.41 -7.85
CA LEU A 371 -0.63 -4.36 -8.32
C LEU A 371 -1.61 -4.07 -7.17
N GLY A 372 -1.94 -2.81 -6.91
CA GLY A 372 -2.79 -2.44 -5.77
C GLY A 372 -3.77 -1.32 -6.11
N PHE A 373 -4.90 -1.30 -5.42
CA PHE A 373 -5.97 -0.32 -5.58
C PHE A 373 -6.55 0.09 -4.23
N GLU A 374 -7.34 1.17 -4.26
CA GLU A 374 -8.31 1.48 -3.21
C GLU A 374 -9.63 0.80 -3.52
N ILE A 375 -10.34 0.40 -2.47
CA ILE A 375 -11.65 -0.23 -2.57
C ILE A 375 -12.55 0.29 -1.45
N LEU A 376 -13.75 0.74 -1.81
CA LEU A 376 -14.72 1.28 -0.87
C LEU A 376 -15.43 0.16 -0.08
N PRO A 377 -15.97 0.41 1.12
CA PRO A 377 -16.65 -0.61 1.94
C PRO A 377 -17.73 -1.40 1.15
N GLU A 378 -18.57 -0.71 0.40
CA GLU A 378 -19.62 -1.30 -0.43
C GLU A 378 -19.06 -2.20 -1.54
N LEU A 379 -17.92 -1.83 -2.11
CA LEU A 379 -17.23 -2.62 -3.13
C LEU A 379 -16.49 -3.82 -2.54
N VAL A 380 -16.08 -3.77 -1.26
CA VAL A 380 -15.56 -4.93 -0.53
C VAL A 380 -16.66 -5.98 -0.36
N VAL A 381 -17.84 -5.58 0.10
CA VAL A 381 -18.98 -6.51 0.24
C VAL A 381 -19.40 -7.08 -1.11
N ALA A 382 -19.54 -6.24 -2.14
CA ALA A 382 -19.88 -6.70 -3.49
C ALA A 382 -18.81 -7.66 -4.07
N LEU A 383 -17.52 -7.45 -3.75
CA LEU A 383 -16.44 -8.33 -4.18
C LEU A 383 -16.56 -9.72 -3.52
N LEU A 384 -16.84 -9.77 -2.22
CA LEU A 384 -17.02 -11.02 -1.47
C LEU A 384 -18.31 -11.75 -1.89
N ASP A 385 -19.40 -11.01 -2.12
CA ASP A 385 -20.66 -11.55 -2.68
C ASP A 385 -20.47 -12.14 -4.10
N SER A 386 -19.50 -11.62 -4.87
CA SER A 386 -19.16 -12.15 -6.19
C SER A 386 -18.19 -13.35 -6.18
N CYS A 387 -17.74 -13.80 -5.00
CA CYS A 387 -16.65 -14.76 -4.85
C CYS A 387 -17.12 -16.11 -4.29
N ASP A 388 -16.75 -17.19 -4.98
CA ASP A 388 -17.10 -18.56 -4.59
C ASP A 388 -16.45 -18.93 -3.24
N GLY A 389 -17.25 -19.05 -2.19
CA GLY A 389 -16.82 -19.47 -0.84
C GLY A 389 -16.16 -18.39 0.01
N CYS A 390 -16.14 -17.12 -0.42
CA CYS A 390 -15.40 -16.07 0.30
C CYS A 390 -15.99 -15.78 1.70
N TRP A 391 -17.31 -15.92 1.88
CA TRP A 391 -17.94 -15.66 3.18
C TRP A 391 -17.71 -16.79 4.19
N GLU A 392 -17.61 -18.02 3.72
CA GLU A 392 -17.21 -19.19 4.49
C GLU A 392 -15.78 -19.04 5.01
N ASP A 393 -14.86 -18.50 4.18
CA ASP A 393 -13.51 -18.15 4.62
C ASP A 393 -13.51 -17.02 5.66
N VAL A 394 -14.34 -15.97 5.47
CA VAL A 394 -14.52 -14.89 6.46
C VAL A 394 -15.01 -15.44 7.80
N ARG A 395 -16.02 -16.32 7.80
CA ARG A 395 -16.53 -17.00 9.02
C ARG A 395 -15.45 -17.86 9.67
N THR A 396 -14.77 -18.70 8.90
CA THR A 396 -13.68 -19.56 9.40
C THR A 396 -12.58 -18.74 10.07
N LEU A 397 -12.20 -17.59 9.48
CA LEU A 397 -11.22 -16.68 10.06
C LEU A 397 -11.72 -16.02 11.36
N LEU A 398 -13.02 -15.72 11.49
CA LEU A 398 -13.62 -15.21 12.73
C LEU A 398 -13.62 -16.28 13.83
N ASP A 399 -14.03 -17.50 13.52
CA ASP A 399 -14.02 -18.62 14.46
C ASP A 399 -12.58 -18.89 14.97
N GLU A 400 -11.59 -18.85 14.06
CA GLU A 400 -10.17 -18.93 14.43
C GLU A 400 -9.73 -17.77 15.34
N ILE A 401 -10.12 -16.53 15.05
CA ILE A 401 -9.78 -15.36 15.89
C ILE A 401 -10.38 -15.52 17.29
N GLN A 402 -11.67 -15.87 17.37
CA GLN A 402 -12.38 -16.04 18.65
C GLN A 402 -11.80 -17.19 19.49
N SER A 403 -11.40 -18.30 18.86
CA SER A 403 -10.78 -19.42 19.57
C SER A 403 -9.45 -19.05 20.22
N LEU A 404 -8.64 -18.21 19.56
CA LEU A 404 -7.39 -17.69 20.11
C LEU A 404 -7.64 -16.73 21.30
N GLU A 405 -8.75 -15.99 21.30
CA GLU A 405 -9.12 -15.08 22.39
C GLU A 405 -9.77 -15.79 23.59
N SER A 406 -10.27 -17.03 23.42
CA SER A 406 -10.79 -17.84 24.53
C SER A 406 -9.69 -18.59 25.29
N ASP A 407 -8.67 -19.08 24.58
CA ASP A 407 -7.58 -19.85 25.21
C ASP A 407 -6.75 -18.97 26.16
N ASP A 408 -6.50 -17.70 25.80
CA ASP A 408 -5.75 -16.72 26.60
C ASP A 408 -6.46 -16.29 27.90
N LYS A 409 -7.74 -16.65 28.06
CA LYS A 409 -8.55 -16.39 29.28
C LYS A 409 -8.73 -17.62 30.16
N SER A 410 -8.09 -18.74 29.80
CA SER A 410 -8.38 -20.06 30.39
C SER A 410 -7.40 -20.55 31.45
N GLU A 411 -6.27 -19.86 31.65
CA GLU A 411 -5.53 -19.95 32.91
C GLU A 411 -6.16 -18.95 33.90
N PRO A 412 -6.99 -19.40 34.87
CA PRO A 412 -7.07 -18.65 36.11
C PRO A 412 -5.65 -18.48 36.64
N LEU A 413 -5.36 -17.34 37.25
CA LEU A 413 -4.22 -17.21 38.15
C LEU A 413 -4.51 -18.13 39.34
N ASP A 414 -4.12 -19.41 39.20
CA ASP A 414 -4.34 -20.44 40.19
C ASP A 414 -3.52 -20.10 41.44
N ASP A 415 -4.26 -20.03 42.54
CA ASP A 415 -3.93 -19.47 43.84
C ASP A 415 -3.50 -17.99 43.85
N PRO A 416 -4.19 -17.11 44.64
CA PRO A 416 -3.52 -15.90 45.09
C PRO A 416 -2.27 -16.35 45.87
N LEU A 417 -1.11 -15.75 45.56
CA LEU A 417 0.10 -15.90 46.36
C LEU A 417 -0.30 -15.80 47.83
N ASP A 418 0.05 -16.83 48.61
CA ASP A 418 -0.42 -16.96 49.98
C ASP A 418 0.10 -15.75 50.74
N VAL A 419 -0.79 -14.80 51.05
CA VAL A 419 -0.40 -13.48 51.54
C VAL A 419 0.30 -13.61 52.91
N GLU A 420 0.09 -14.73 53.60
CA GLU A 420 0.82 -15.11 54.80
C GLU A 420 2.32 -15.41 54.54
N GLU A 421 2.70 -15.96 53.37
CA GLU A 421 4.10 -16.29 53.02
C GLU A 421 4.90 -15.02 52.65
N GLU A 422 4.34 -14.10 51.84
CA GLU A 422 4.97 -12.78 51.62
C GLU A 422 5.03 -11.94 52.90
N GLU A 423 4.02 -12.03 53.78
CA GLU A 423 4.04 -11.37 55.10
C GLU A 423 5.03 -12.01 56.09
N GLU A 424 5.38 -13.30 55.96
CA GLU A 424 6.44 -13.94 56.77
C GLU A 424 7.83 -13.53 56.27
N GLU A 425 8.09 -13.57 54.96
CA GLU A 425 9.38 -13.12 54.39
C GLU A 425 9.67 -11.65 54.73
N LEU A 426 8.66 -10.77 54.66
CA LEU A 426 8.79 -9.36 55.07
C LEU A 426 9.13 -9.21 56.56
N LYS A 427 8.48 -9.98 57.45
CA LYS A 427 8.78 -9.96 58.89
C LYS A 427 10.17 -10.52 59.19
N GLU A 428 10.65 -11.52 58.45
CA GLU A 428 12.00 -12.06 58.63
C GLU A 428 13.06 -11.02 58.21
N LEU A 429 12.83 -10.31 57.09
CA LEU A 429 13.66 -9.19 56.63
C LEU A 429 13.71 -8.02 57.63
N GLU A 430 12.57 -7.63 58.21
CA GLU A 430 12.53 -6.59 59.25
C GLU A 430 13.30 -7.01 60.52
N ASN A 431 13.18 -8.27 60.96
CA ASN A 431 13.93 -8.79 62.11
C ASN A 431 15.44 -8.84 61.84
N MET A 432 15.86 -9.23 60.64
CA MET A 432 17.27 -9.19 60.23
C MET A 432 17.84 -7.76 60.24
N LEU A 433 17.06 -6.77 59.77
CA LEU A 433 17.44 -5.36 59.80
C LEU A 433 17.51 -4.80 61.23
N ALA A 434 16.63 -5.23 62.14
CA ALA A 434 16.67 -4.84 63.54
C ALA A 434 17.97 -5.30 64.22
N HIS A 435 18.32 -6.59 64.11
CA HIS A 435 19.55 -7.12 64.71
C HIS A 435 20.84 -6.61 64.06
N ALA A 436 20.81 -6.19 62.79
CA ALA A 436 21.95 -5.52 62.16
C ALA A 436 22.26 -4.16 62.81
N ASN A 437 21.23 -3.42 63.24
CA ASN A 437 21.37 -2.11 63.88
C ASN A 437 21.76 -2.18 65.37
N GLU A 438 21.50 -3.29 66.07
CA GLU A 438 21.93 -3.48 67.47
C GLU A 438 23.43 -3.83 67.62
N ASN A 439 24.13 -4.10 66.51
CA ASN A 439 25.54 -4.47 66.47
C ASN A 439 26.46 -3.34 65.93
N GLN A 440 25.96 -2.10 65.86
CA GLN A 440 26.74 -0.86 65.64
C GLN A 440 26.82 0.00 66.90
#